data_AF-A0A6A4H695-F1
#
_entry.id   AF-A0A6A4H695-F1
#
_cell.length_a   1.000
_cell.length_b   1.000
_cell.length_c   1.000
_cell.angle_alpha   90.00
_cell.angle_beta   90.00
_cell.angle_gamma   90.00
#
_symmetry.space_group_name_H-M   'P 1'
#
loop_
_entity.id
_entity.type
_entity.pdbx_description
1 polymer ?
#
loop_
_entity_poly.entity_id
_entity_poly.type
_entity_poly.pdbx_seq_one_letter_code
_entity_poly.pdbx_strand_id
1 'polypeptide(L)'
;MIADYCSQDFGLLCSADGRSACRCISPGKNQDGYFTADDIQEQAMAAIDLIQELWPDYKHIFVYDNATNHCKCEDTALLARKMPLNPSWNFLVEVPELDSNGKKVYKPNGSLSKVKRQMTPGTFADGTPQELYYPSGQFKGMRQILTERGIDISDKKAECKGFRCTPPAINCCCHRIIFLGG
;
A
#
# COMPACT_ATOMS: atom_id res chain seq x y z
N MET A 1 2.28 0.40 22.82
CA MET A 1 3.27 0.01 21.80
C MET A 1 4.35 1.07 21.81
N ILE A 2 5.60 0.65 21.85
CA ILE A 2 6.76 1.52 21.75
C ILE A 2 7.49 1.09 20.48
N ALA A 3 7.70 2.02 19.56
CA ALA A 3 8.52 1.83 18.38
C ALA A 3 9.79 2.66 18.56
N ASP A 4 10.96 2.05 18.40
CA ASP A 4 12.25 2.72 18.58
C ASP A 4 13.33 2.06 17.70
N TYR A 5 14.42 2.78 17.49
CA TYR A 5 15.59 2.27 16.79
C TYR A 5 16.68 1.89 17.79
N CYS A 6 17.34 0.78 17.54
CA CYS A 6 18.52 0.38 18.27
C CYS A 6 19.64 -0.02 17.30
N SER A 7 20.87 0.20 17.73
CA SER A 7 22.07 -0.27 17.05
C SER A 7 22.92 -1.07 18.03
N GLN A 8 23.76 -1.94 17.48
CA GLN A 8 24.71 -2.70 18.29
C GLN A 8 25.77 -1.79 18.92
N ASP A 9 26.24 -0.79 18.19
CA ASP A 9 27.38 0.04 18.60
C ASP A 9 26.97 1.22 19.50
N PHE A 10 25.75 1.75 19.32
CA PHE A 10 25.29 2.95 20.02
C PHE A 10 24.07 2.71 20.93
N GLY A 11 23.50 1.51 20.94
CA GLY A 11 22.31 1.21 21.72
C GLY A 11 21.05 1.88 21.15
N LEU A 12 20.12 2.28 22.05
CA LEU A 12 18.89 2.97 21.65
C LEU A 12 19.20 4.34 21.04
N LEU A 13 18.45 4.73 20.02
CA LEU A 13 18.61 6.00 19.34
C LEU A 13 18.16 7.16 20.23
N CYS A 14 19.10 7.67 21.03
CA CYS A 14 18.89 8.77 21.94
C CYS A 14 20.13 9.67 21.95
N SER A 15 19.91 10.96 21.76
CA SER A 15 20.94 11.99 21.93
C SER A 15 21.25 12.21 23.41
N ALA A 16 22.43 12.73 23.72
CA ALA A 16 22.84 13.08 25.09
C ALA A 16 21.92 14.12 25.76
N ASP A 17 21.22 14.93 24.96
CA ASP A 17 20.22 15.91 25.43
C ASP A 17 18.80 15.33 25.59
N GLY A 18 18.63 14.02 25.35
CA GLY A 18 17.35 13.31 25.51
C GLY A 18 16.44 13.32 24.27
N ARG A 19 16.86 13.90 23.14
CA ARG A 19 16.11 13.76 21.87
C ARG A 19 16.16 12.31 21.39
N SER A 20 15.02 11.79 20.95
CA SER A 20 14.91 10.45 20.36
C SER A 20 13.88 10.44 19.24
N ALA A 21 13.96 9.42 18.38
CA ALA A 21 12.91 9.10 17.42
C ALA A 21 11.89 8.10 17.98
N CYS A 22 11.88 7.88 19.30
CA CYS A 22 10.98 6.93 19.95
C CYS A 22 9.52 7.38 19.79
N ARG A 23 8.64 6.44 19.46
CA ARG A 23 7.18 6.66 19.39
C ARG A 23 6.48 5.76 20.39
N CYS A 24 5.80 6.38 21.34
CA CYS A 24 4.93 5.71 22.29
C CYS A 24 3.48 5.92 21.87
N ILE A 25 2.77 4.84 21.55
CA ILE A 25 1.34 4.89 21.29
C ILE A 25 0.59 3.91 22.20
N SER A 26 -0.60 4.28 22.62
CA SER A 26 -1.54 3.39 23.29
C SER A 26 -2.51 2.88 22.21
N PRO A 27 -2.34 1.63 21.71
CA PRO A 27 -3.08 1.17 20.56
C PRO A 27 -4.54 0.91 20.91
N GLY A 28 -5.47 1.53 20.18
CA GLY A 28 -6.89 1.29 20.38
C GLY A 28 -7.78 2.39 19.83
N LYS A 29 -9.01 1.98 19.51
CA LYS A 29 -10.07 2.84 18.95
C LYS A 29 -10.52 3.99 19.88
N ASN A 30 -10.31 3.84 21.19
CA ASN A 30 -10.56 4.86 22.20
C ASN A 30 -9.26 5.32 22.89
N GLN A 31 -8.12 5.14 22.22
CA GLN A 31 -6.80 5.55 22.67
C GLN A 31 -6.14 6.36 21.53
N ASP A 32 -4.87 6.13 21.21
CA ASP A 32 -4.11 6.92 20.23
C ASP A 32 -4.30 6.44 18.77
N GLY A 33 -5.20 5.48 18.55
CA GLY A 33 -5.38 4.84 17.24
C GLY A 33 -4.40 3.69 17.01
N TYR A 34 -3.97 3.50 15.75
CA TYR A 34 -3.00 2.47 15.35
C TYR A 34 -1.79 3.15 14.72
N PHE A 35 -0.59 2.57 14.88
CA PHE A 35 0.60 3.02 14.18
C PHE A 35 0.43 2.77 12.67
N THR A 36 0.46 3.84 11.87
CA THR A 36 0.21 3.81 10.44
C THR A 36 1.50 3.86 9.63
N ALA A 37 1.41 3.62 8.32
CA ALA A 37 2.57 3.76 7.43
C ALA A 37 3.13 5.18 7.40
N ASP A 38 2.26 6.19 7.54
CA ASP A 38 2.67 7.60 7.61
C ASP A 38 3.49 7.84 8.89
N ASP A 39 3.04 7.30 10.04
CA ASP A 39 3.78 7.39 11.31
C ASP A 39 5.16 6.72 11.23
N ILE A 40 5.28 5.61 10.49
CA ILE A 40 6.56 4.93 10.23
C ILE A 40 7.50 5.84 9.43
N GLN A 41 6.99 6.48 8.38
CA GLN A 41 7.78 7.40 7.55
C GLN A 41 8.24 8.61 8.37
N GLU A 42 7.34 9.24 9.13
CA GLU A 42 7.68 10.35 10.01
C GLU A 42 8.73 9.94 11.07
N GLN A 43 8.58 8.76 11.67
CA GLN A 43 9.55 8.24 12.62
C GLN A 43 10.92 8.00 11.96
N ALA A 44 10.95 7.42 10.77
CA ALA A 44 12.18 7.15 10.02
C ALA A 44 12.90 8.44 9.64
N MET A 45 12.17 9.46 9.18
CA MET A 45 12.75 10.77 8.86
C MET A 45 13.37 11.43 10.09
N ALA A 46 12.65 11.46 11.21
CA ALA A 46 13.18 11.99 12.48
C ALA A 46 14.41 11.22 12.96
N ALA A 47 14.44 9.89 12.76
CA ALA A 47 15.60 9.08 13.08
C ALA A 47 16.79 9.43 12.19
N ILE A 48 16.59 9.58 10.87
CA ILE A 48 17.62 9.97 9.89
C ILE A 48 18.24 11.32 10.27
N ASP A 49 17.43 12.33 10.57
CA ASP A 49 17.94 13.65 10.96
C ASP A 49 18.82 13.55 12.20
N LEU A 50 18.41 12.74 13.19
CA LEU A 50 19.13 12.60 14.45
C LEU A 50 20.46 11.84 14.29
N ILE A 51 20.50 10.74 13.53
CA ILE A 51 21.75 9.99 13.33
C ILE A 51 22.78 10.75 12.49
N GLN A 52 22.34 11.62 11.59
CA GLN A 52 23.23 12.46 10.79
C GLN A 52 23.90 13.52 11.65
N GLU A 53 23.22 13.99 12.70
CA GLU A 53 23.79 14.87 13.71
C GLU A 53 24.73 14.13 14.67
N LEU A 54 24.29 12.99 15.20
CA LEU A 54 25.03 12.26 16.25
C LEU A 54 26.25 11.52 15.71
N TRP A 55 26.13 10.91 14.53
CA TRP A 55 27.13 10.00 13.96
C TRP A 55 27.31 10.24 12.45
N PRO A 56 27.75 11.44 12.03
CA PRO A 56 27.87 11.82 10.61
C PRO A 56 28.85 10.95 9.82
N ASP A 57 29.87 10.41 10.48
CA ASP A 57 30.94 9.63 9.84
C ASP A 57 30.55 8.17 9.56
N TYR A 58 29.35 7.75 10.01
CA TYR A 58 28.88 6.37 9.86
C TYR A 58 27.93 6.24 8.69
N LYS A 59 28.01 5.10 7.99
CA LYS A 59 27.00 4.71 7.02
C LYS A 59 25.90 3.93 7.73
N HIS A 60 24.72 4.53 7.78
CA HIS A 60 23.58 3.97 8.50
C HIS A 60 22.71 3.09 7.60
N ILE A 61 22.27 1.94 8.13
CA ILE A 61 21.33 1.04 7.47
C ILE A 61 20.14 0.87 8.42
N PHE A 62 18.95 1.26 7.96
CA PHE A 62 17.72 1.04 8.70
C PHE A 62 17.10 -0.29 8.30
N VAL A 63 16.80 -1.12 9.30
CA VAL A 63 16.01 -2.33 9.15
C VAL A 63 14.75 -2.14 9.99
N TYR A 64 13.60 -2.16 9.34
CA TYR A 64 12.32 -1.99 9.99
C TYR A 64 11.59 -3.33 9.98
N ASP A 65 11.39 -3.93 11.15
CA ASP A 65 10.58 -5.14 11.30
C ASP A 65 9.10 -4.73 11.42
N ASN A 66 8.43 -4.64 10.28
CA ASN A 66 6.99 -4.41 10.27
C ASN A 66 6.25 -5.74 10.40
N ALA A 67 5.29 -5.81 11.33
CA ALA A 67 4.37 -6.93 11.37
C ALA A 67 3.68 -7.08 9.99
N THR A 68 3.52 -8.32 9.53
CA THR A 68 3.06 -8.72 8.17
C THR A 68 1.70 -8.18 7.73
N ASN A 69 0.98 -7.46 8.60
CA ASN A 69 -0.32 -6.86 8.38
C ASN A 69 -0.29 -5.49 7.67
N HIS A 70 0.88 -4.96 7.32
CA HIS A 70 1.03 -3.59 6.80
C HIS A 70 1.60 -3.46 5.37
N CYS A 71 1.43 -4.47 4.50
CA CYS A 71 1.55 -4.25 3.04
C CYS A 71 0.36 -3.41 2.52
N LYS A 72 0.17 -2.21 3.06
CA LYS A 72 -0.86 -1.27 2.64
C LYS A 72 -0.36 -0.56 1.38
N CYS A 73 -0.96 -0.88 0.24
CA CYS A 73 -0.75 -0.12 -0.99
C CYS A 73 -1.45 1.24 -0.88
N GLU A 74 -1.15 2.20 -1.77
CA GLU A 74 -1.91 3.45 -1.81
C GLU A 74 -3.41 3.17 -1.90
N ASP A 75 -4.23 4.06 -1.33
CA ASP A 75 -5.66 3.76 -1.13
C ASP A 75 -6.38 3.45 -2.46
N THR A 76 -5.94 4.06 -3.57
CA THR A 76 -6.47 3.84 -4.92
C THR A 76 -5.59 2.95 -5.80
N ALA A 77 -4.51 2.37 -5.27
CA ALA A 77 -3.57 1.60 -6.06
C ALA A 77 -4.22 0.41 -6.77
N LEU A 78 -3.55 -0.08 -7.81
CA LEU A 78 -4.00 -1.21 -8.60
C LEU A 78 -4.05 -2.48 -7.74
N LEU A 79 -5.27 -2.88 -7.38
CA LEU A 79 -5.53 -4.10 -6.64
C LEU A 79 -6.03 -5.18 -7.59
N ALA A 80 -5.11 -6.04 -8.05
CA ALA A 80 -5.46 -7.23 -8.86
C ALA A 80 -6.52 -8.10 -8.17
N ARG A 81 -6.46 -8.15 -6.83
CA ARG A 81 -7.37 -8.91 -5.99
C ARG A 81 -8.77 -8.30 -6.06
N LYS A 82 -9.70 -9.07 -6.64
CA LYS A 82 -11.13 -8.76 -6.90
C LYS A 82 -11.45 -8.10 -8.25
N MET A 83 -10.47 -7.82 -9.12
CA MET A 83 -10.79 -7.30 -10.47
C MET A 83 -11.67 -8.30 -11.22
N PRO A 84 -12.86 -7.90 -11.71
CA PRO A 84 -13.68 -8.78 -12.53
C PRO A 84 -13.01 -9.05 -13.88
N LEU A 85 -13.26 -10.23 -14.46
CA LEU A 85 -12.73 -10.57 -15.79
C LEU A 85 -13.32 -9.67 -16.88
N ASN A 86 -14.60 -9.33 -16.76
CA ASN A 86 -15.38 -8.58 -17.73
C ASN A 86 -15.69 -7.15 -17.21
N PRO A 87 -16.16 -6.25 -18.08
CA PRO A 87 -16.52 -4.90 -17.67
C PRO A 87 -17.55 -4.87 -16.54
N SER A 88 -17.44 -3.89 -15.63
CA SER A 88 -18.33 -3.77 -14.47
C SER A 88 -18.59 -2.31 -14.10
N TRP A 89 -19.85 -1.98 -13.90
CA TRP A 89 -20.27 -0.67 -13.37
C TRP A 89 -20.07 -0.54 -11.85
N ASN A 90 -19.93 -1.66 -11.16
CA ASN A 90 -19.95 -1.73 -9.71
C ASN A 90 -18.55 -1.94 -9.10
N PHE A 91 -17.49 -1.89 -9.91
CA PHE A 91 -16.13 -2.12 -9.46
C PHE A 91 -15.41 -0.81 -9.13
N LEU A 92 -15.41 -0.47 -7.85
CA LEU A 92 -14.72 0.68 -7.26
C LEU A 92 -13.96 0.21 -6.01
N VAL A 93 -12.91 0.93 -5.64
CA VAL A 93 -12.14 0.68 -4.41
C VAL A 93 -12.67 1.53 -3.27
N GLU A 94 -12.70 0.94 -2.07
CA GLU A 94 -13.08 1.66 -0.86
C GLU A 94 -11.86 2.34 -0.25
N VAL A 95 -11.85 3.67 -0.23
CA VAL A 95 -10.78 4.46 0.38
C VAL A 95 -11.28 5.14 1.65
N PRO A 96 -10.41 5.39 2.64
CA PRO A 96 -10.74 6.23 3.79
C PRO A 96 -11.31 7.59 3.34
N GLU A 97 -12.40 8.00 3.95
CA GLU A 97 -12.92 9.35 3.77
C GLU A 97 -12.07 10.33 4.57
N LEU A 98 -11.65 11.43 3.94
CA LEU A 98 -10.87 12.49 4.56
C LEU A 98 -11.74 13.75 4.70
N ASP A 99 -11.61 14.47 5.80
CA ASP A 99 -12.25 15.76 6.02
C ASP A 99 -11.51 16.90 5.28
N SER A 100 -12.00 18.14 5.43
CA SER A 100 -11.40 19.32 4.81
C SER A 100 -9.95 19.60 5.22
N ASN A 101 -9.49 18.99 6.32
CA ASN A 101 -8.14 19.13 6.85
C ASN A 101 -7.27 17.90 6.53
N GLY A 102 -7.76 16.97 5.70
CA GLY A 102 -7.03 15.75 5.34
C GLY A 102 -7.08 14.65 6.41
N LYS A 103 -7.90 14.79 7.46
CA LYS A 103 -7.98 13.79 8.54
C LYS A 103 -9.07 12.75 8.25
N LYS A 104 -8.77 11.49 8.61
CA LYS A 104 -9.70 10.36 8.49
C LYS A 104 -11.02 10.61 9.24
N VAL A 105 -12.13 10.46 8.53
CA VAL A 105 -13.49 10.56 9.09
C VAL A 105 -13.91 9.23 9.70
N TYR A 106 -14.52 9.28 10.89
CA TYR A 106 -15.05 8.11 11.59
C TYR A 106 -16.57 8.18 11.72
N LYS A 107 -17.24 7.05 11.56
CA LYS A 107 -18.68 6.90 11.79
C LYS A 107 -18.99 6.99 13.29
N PRO A 108 -20.26 7.26 13.70
CA PRO A 108 -20.63 7.32 15.12
C PRO A 108 -20.33 6.03 15.91
N ASN A 109 -20.32 4.89 15.22
CA ASN A 109 -19.92 3.60 15.81
C ASN A 109 -18.40 3.45 15.97
N GLY A 110 -17.61 4.49 15.63
CA GLY A 110 -16.15 4.58 15.61
C GLY A 110 -15.43 3.72 14.55
N SER A 111 -16.15 3.17 13.57
CA SER A 111 -15.49 2.56 12.40
C SER A 111 -15.06 3.64 11.41
N LEU A 112 -13.97 3.40 10.67
CA LEU A 112 -13.48 4.32 9.65
C LEU A 112 -14.54 4.50 8.54
N SER A 113 -14.87 5.75 8.22
CA SER A 113 -15.72 6.04 7.08
C SER A 113 -14.95 5.81 5.79
N LYS A 114 -15.64 5.26 4.78
CA LYS A 114 -15.05 4.92 3.50
C LYS A 114 -15.92 5.41 2.37
N VAL A 115 -15.28 5.92 1.32
CA VAL A 115 -15.92 6.32 0.07
C VAL A 115 -15.42 5.44 -1.07
N LYS A 116 -16.26 5.27 -2.09
CA LYS A 116 -15.88 4.51 -3.29
C LYS A 116 -15.20 5.43 -4.29
N ARG A 117 -14.03 5.03 -4.79
CA ARG A 117 -13.24 5.74 -5.81
C ARG A 117 -12.86 4.78 -6.94
N GLN A 118 -12.56 5.35 -8.10
CA GLN A 118 -11.89 4.61 -9.18
C GLN A 118 -10.43 4.35 -8.77
N MET A 119 -9.88 3.22 -9.22
CA MET A 119 -8.45 2.95 -9.07
C MET A 119 -7.64 3.92 -9.92
N THR A 120 -6.40 4.19 -9.49
CA THR A 120 -5.44 4.93 -10.29
C THR A 120 -5.14 4.18 -11.60
N PRO A 121 -4.82 4.91 -12.68
CA PRO A 121 -4.37 4.29 -13.92
C PRO A 121 -3.17 3.38 -13.67
N GLY A 122 -3.11 2.28 -14.42
CA GLY A 122 -1.88 1.50 -14.50
C GLY A 122 -0.83 2.22 -15.35
N THR A 123 0.28 1.55 -15.61
CA THR A 123 1.34 2.07 -16.49
C THR A 123 1.66 1.06 -17.58
N PHE A 124 1.72 1.52 -18.82
CA PHE A 124 2.20 0.72 -19.95
C PHE A 124 3.74 0.62 -19.93
N ALA A 125 4.31 -0.28 -20.73
CA ALA A 125 5.75 -0.48 -20.81
C ALA A 125 6.51 0.76 -21.33
N ASP A 126 5.85 1.64 -22.06
CA ASP A 126 6.38 2.91 -22.55
C ASP A 126 6.27 4.06 -21.51
N GLY A 127 5.74 3.78 -20.31
CA GLY A 127 5.53 4.76 -19.25
C GLY A 127 4.21 5.54 -19.35
N THR A 128 3.40 5.31 -20.39
CA THR A 128 2.12 6.02 -20.53
C THR A 128 1.05 5.46 -19.59
N PRO A 129 0.08 6.29 -19.14
CA PRO A 129 -1.00 5.82 -18.28
C PRO A 129 -1.91 4.82 -19.00
N GLN A 130 -2.20 3.69 -18.35
CA GLN A 130 -3.24 2.76 -18.77
C GLN A 130 -4.52 3.01 -17.96
N GLU A 131 -5.49 3.66 -18.60
CA GLU A 131 -6.82 3.84 -18.01
C GLU A 131 -7.51 2.49 -17.75
N LEU A 132 -7.95 2.27 -16.52
CA LEU A 132 -8.63 1.04 -16.10
C LEU A 132 -10.15 1.11 -16.23
N TYR A 133 -10.66 2.32 -16.45
CA TYR A 133 -12.07 2.64 -16.63
C TYR A 133 -12.30 3.25 -18.01
N TYR A 134 -13.48 3.05 -18.57
CA TYR A 134 -13.94 3.80 -19.74
C TYR A 134 -14.30 5.24 -19.32
N PRO A 135 -14.35 6.21 -20.27
CA PRO A 135 -14.83 7.56 -19.98
C PRO A 135 -16.25 7.63 -19.38
N SER A 136 -17.06 6.59 -19.61
CA SER A 136 -18.38 6.42 -18.99
C SER A 136 -18.33 6.07 -17.50
N GLY A 137 -17.14 5.76 -16.96
CA GLY A 137 -16.93 5.32 -15.58
C GLY A 137 -17.07 3.81 -15.36
N GLN A 138 -17.40 3.03 -16.40
CA GLN A 138 -17.44 1.57 -16.32
C GLN A 138 -16.01 1.00 -16.26
N PHE A 139 -15.74 0.11 -15.31
CA PHE A 139 -14.47 -0.60 -15.24
C PHE A 139 -14.30 -1.55 -16.42
N LYS A 140 -13.12 -1.58 -17.04
CA LYS A 140 -12.86 -2.35 -18.27
C LYS A 140 -12.85 -3.87 -18.09
N GLY A 141 -12.48 -4.35 -16.90
CA GLY A 141 -12.26 -5.78 -16.66
C GLY A 141 -10.87 -6.24 -17.08
N MET A 142 -10.39 -7.32 -16.45
CA MET A 142 -9.05 -7.87 -16.70
C MET A 142 -8.82 -8.25 -18.16
N ARG A 143 -9.86 -8.73 -18.86
CA ARG A 143 -9.76 -9.11 -20.28
C ARG A 143 -9.30 -7.95 -21.15
N GLN A 144 -10.05 -6.85 -21.09
CA GLN A 144 -9.76 -5.66 -21.90
C GLN A 144 -8.40 -5.06 -21.52
N ILE A 145 -8.10 -4.95 -20.22
CA ILE A 145 -6.82 -4.41 -19.72
C ILE A 145 -5.62 -5.23 -20.24
N LEU A 146 -5.72 -6.55 -20.26
CA LEU A 146 -4.65 -7.42 -20.77
C LEU A 146 -4.59 -7.42 -22.30
N THR A 147 -5.72 -7.37 -22.99
CA THR A 147 -5.76 -7.21 -24.46
C THR A 147 -5.09 -5.90 -24.90
N GLU A 148 -5.32 -4.79 -24.20
CA GLU A 148 -4.65 -3.50 -24.45
C GLU A 148 -3.13 -3.57 -24.28
N ARG A 149 -2.64 -4.49 -23.43
CA ARG A 149 -1.20 -4.76 -23.26
C ARG A 149 -0.64 -5.75 -24.29
N GLY A 150 -1.44 -6.19 -25.26
CA GLY A 150 -1.04 -7.18 -26.26
C GLY A 150 -0.91 -8.62 -25.72
N ILE A 151 -1.55 -8.92 -24.58
CA ILE A 151 -1.48 -10.25 -23.96
C ILE A 151 -2.68 -11.08 -24.39
N ASP A 152 -2.43 -12.22 -25.02
CA ASP A 152 -3.49 -13.19 -25.33
C ASP A 152 -3.97 -13.90 -24.04
N ILE A 153 -5.28 -13.83 -23.82
CA ILE A 153 -5.94 -14.42 -22.66
C ILE A 153 -7.07 -15.41 -23.06
N SER A 154 -7.10 -15.84 -24.32
CA SER A 154 -8.13 -16.74 -24.87
C SER A 154 -8.27 -18.04 -24.07
N ASP A 155 -7.15 -18.61 -23.59
CA ASP A 155 -7.06 -19.84 -22.81
C ASP A 155 -6.96 -19.59 -21.29
N LYS A 156 -7.07 -18.34 -20.84
CA LYS A 156 -6.85 -17.96 -19.43
C LYS A 156 -8.16 -17.80 -18.67
N LYS A 157 -8.23 -18.46 -17.52
CA LYS A 157 -9.22 -18.21 -16.49
C LYS A 157 -8.96 -16.88 -15.78
N ALA A 158 -9.99 -16.32 -15.14
CA ALA A 158 -9.87 -15.11 -14.33
C ALA A 158 -8.83 -15.27 -13.21
N GLU A 159 -8.94 -16.35 -12.43
CA GLU A 159 -8.06 -16.63 -11.29
C GLU A 159 -7.84 -18.15 -11.09
N CYS A 160 -6.73 -18.51 -10.44
CA CYS A 160 -6.53 -19.86 -9.92
C CYS A 160 -7.34 -20.09 -8.66
N LYS A 161 -7.75 -21.34 -8.40
CA LYS A 161 -8.54 -21.71 -7.23
C LYS A 161 -7.85 -21.23 -5.95
N GLY A 162 -8.53 -20.36 -5.20
CA GLY A 162 -8.01 -19.78 -3.96
C GLY A 162 -6.76 -18.93 -4.14
N PHE A 163 -6.54 -18.33 -5.32
CA PHE A 163 -5.35 -17.56 -5.67
C PHE A 163 -4.03 -18.35 -5.60
N ARG A 164 -4.11 -19.69 -5.59
CA ARG A 164 -2.95 -20.58 -5.54
C ARG A 164 -2.43 -20.84 -6.95
N CYS A 165 -1.58 -19.95 -7.44
CA CYS A 165 -0.85 -20.14 -8.68
C CYS A 165 0.40 -20.98 -8.38
N THR A 166 0.55 -22.14 -9.03
CA THR A 166 1.70 -23.03 -8.80
C THR A 166 2.97 -22.39 -9.39
N PRO A 167 4.01 -22.11 -8.59
CA PRO A 167 5.31 -21.71 -9.13
C PRO A 167 5.88 -22.79 -10.05
N PRO A 168 6.57 -22.47 -11.16
CA PRO A 168 7.03 -21.14 -11.59
C PRO A 168 6.04 -20.38 -12.51
N ALA A 169 4.77 -20.81 -12.60
CA ALA A 169 3.85 -20.25 -13.59
C ALA A 169 3.52 -18.76 -13.32
N ILE A 170 3.90 -17.91 -14.28
CA ILE A 170 3.67 -16.45 -14.24
C ILE A 170 2.42 -16.02 -15.05
N ASN A 171 1.89 -16.90 -15.90
CA ASN A 171 0.80 -16.59 -16.83
C ASN A 171 -0.38 -17.59 -16.72
N CYS A 172 -0.55 -18.26 -15.59
CA CYS A 172 -1.57 -19.30 -15.42
C CYS A 172 -3.02 -18.78 -15.34
N CYS A 173 -3.23 -17.49 -15.07
CA CYS A 173 -4.54 -16.82 -15.04
C CYS A 173 -4.39 -15.31 -15.20
N CYS A 174 -5.47 -14.62 -15.59
CA CYS A 174 -5.47 -13.16 -15.78
C CYS A 174 -5.02 -12.41 -14.52
N HIS A 175 -5.50 -12.82 -13.35
CA HIS A 175 -5.09 -12.23 -12.07
C HIS A 175 -3.57 -12.31 -11.87
N ARG A 176 -2.92 -13.45 -12.18
CA ARG A 176 -1.47 -13.60 -11.98
C ARG A 176 -0.67 -12.70 -12.92
N ILE A 177 -1.13 -12.55 -14.15
CA ILE A 177 -0.51 -11.68 -15.15
C ILE A 177 -0.60 -10.21 -14.71
N ILE A 178 -1.78 -9.76 -14.29
CA ILE A 178 -1.98 -8.39 -13.77
C ILE A 178 -1.16 -8.16 -12.50
N PHE A 179 -1.12 -9.13 -11.59
CA PHE A 179 -0.37 -9.01 -10.34
C PHE A 179 1.15 -8.86 -10.54
N LEU A 180 1.70 -9.49 -11.59
CA LEU A 180 3.14 -9.44 -11.88
C LEU A 180 3.54 -8.29 -12.80
N GLY A 181 2.61 -7.76 -13.59
CA GLY A 181 2.85 -6.64 -14.49
C GLY A 181 2.21 -5.32 -14.04
N GLY A 182 1.73 -5.26 -12.80
CA GLY A 182 1.24 -4.04 -12.16
C GLY A 182 2.34 -3.24 -11.52
#